data_AF-A0A9P5YKU7-F1
#
_entry.id   AF-A0A9P5YKU7-F1
#
_cell.length_a   1.000
_cell.length_b   1.000
_cell.length_c   1.000
_cell.angle_alpha   90.00
_cell.angle_beta   90.00
_cell.angle_gamma   90.00
#
_symmetry.space_group_name_H-M   'P 1'
#
loop_
_entity.id
_entity.type
_entity.pdbx_description
1 polymer ?
#
loop_
_entity_poly.entity_id
_entity_poly.type
_entity_poly.pdbx_seq_one_letter_code
_entity_poly.pdbx_strand_id
1 'polypeptide(L)'
;SNIMRDTMLVNMSGREGHAMPIDLNIEHLIGFIKTLFSAKGLYSTWDRLSSISASVNYLQLIKKKVAESLNSGYQGSTHKKPDIKVLVFRIADRARELKLQEYVANRHVQSKPVLDLHCTGHHKFATTTLAIFNKKVAEYRLGHDFYDEEVDEIPRTDFAESQVDTNEEEIIVLEEKEE
;
A
#
# COMPACT_ATOMS: atom_id res chain seq x y z
N SER A 1 -0.34 0.09 -16.79
CA SER A 1 0.24 0.50 -15.48
C SER A 1 1.43 1.44 -15.69
N ASN A 2 1.63 2.48 -14.87
CA ASN A 2 2.70 3.48 -15.07
C ASN A 2 3.81 3.27 -14.04
N ILE A 3 4.82 2.47 -14.41
CA ILE A 3 5.93 2.07 -13.54
C ILE A 3 6.64 3.27 -12.91
N MET A 4 6.68 4.42 -13.58
CA MET A 4 7.31 5.62 -13.04
C MET A 4 6.48 6.22 -11.91
N ARG A 5 5.14 6.22 -12.00
CA ARG A 5 4.28 6.66 -10.88
C ARG A 5 4.29 5.68 -9.73
N ASP A 6 4.34 4.38 -10.02
CA ASP A 6 4.28 3.32 -9.01
C ASP A 6 5.62 3.16 -8.24
N THR A 7 6.73 3.63 -8.82
CA THR A 7 8.07 3.60 -8.20
C THR A 7 8.50 4.92 -7.57
N MET A 8 7.69 5.99 -7.68
CA MET A 8 8.04 7.26 -7.07
C MET A 8 8.01 7.16 -5.54
N LEU A 9 9.17 7.43 -4.94
CA LEU A 9 9.36 7.54 -3.51
C LEU A 9 9.49 9.01 -3.10
N VAL A 10 8.81 9.40 -2.03
CA VAL A 10 8.89 10.73 -1.44
C VAL A 10 9.39 10.61 0.00
N ASN A 11 10.36 11.45 0.36
CA ASN A 11 10.85 11.55 1.72
C ASN A 11 10.19 12.74 2.44
N MET A 12 9.00 12.51 3.00
CA MET A 12 8.28 13.49 3.80
C MET A 12 8.99 13.85 5.12
N SER A 13 9.82 12.93 5.62
CA SER A 13 10.44 13.05 6.94
C SER A 13 11.77 13.80 6.94
N GLY A 14 12.39 13.96 5.76
CA GLY A 14 13.75 14.46 5.60
C GLY A 14 14.85 13.54 6.17
N ARG A 15 14.50 12.34 6.66
CA ARG A 15 15.46 11.37 7.21
C ARG A 15 15.93 10.39 6.13
N GLU A 16 17.22 10.08 6.13
CA GLU A 16 17.79 9.11 5.20
C GLU A 16 17.18 7.70 5.42
N GLY A 17 16.93 6.97 4.33
CA GLY A 17 16.32 5.63 4.37
C GLY A 17 14.84 5.57 4.75
N HIS A 18 14.16 6.72 4.94
CA HIS A 18 12.75 6.80 5.32
C HIS A 18 11.86 7.36 4.20
N ALA A 19 12.17 7.01 2.95
CA ALA A 19 11.33 7.34 1.81
C ALA A 19 10.13 6.38 1.71
N MET A 20 8.98 6.88 1.30
CA MET A 20 7.75 6.09 1.17
C MET A 20 7.13 6.25 -0.22
N PRO A 21 6.38 5.25 -0.72
CA PRO A 21 5.63 5.37 -1.97
C PRO A 21 4.65 6.56 -1.94
N ILE A 22 4.47 7.23 -3.08
CA ILE A 22 3.54 8.36 -3.20
C ILE A 22 2.11 7.97 -2.83
N ASP A 23 1.65 6.79 -3.27
CA ASP A 23 0.29 6.32 -3.00
C ASP A 23 0.02 6.23 -1.49
N LEU A 24 0.95 5.62 -0.75
CA LEU A 24 0.89 5.51 0.71
C LEU A 24 0.92 6.90 1.39
N ASN A 25 1.63 7.87 0.82
CA ASN A 25 1.63 9.23 1.34
C ASN A 25 0.28 9.94 1.13
N ILE A 26 -0.33 9.74 -0.04
CA ILE A 26 -1.67 10.26 -0.34
C ILE A 26 -2.71 9.62 0.60
N GLU A 27 -2.63 8.31 0.81
CA GLU A 27 -3.49 7.60 1.76
C GLU A 27 -3.39 8.19 3.18
N HIS A 28 -2.17 8.42 3.67
CA HIS A 28 -1.96 9.04 4.98
C HIS A 28 -2.57 10.45 5.05
N LEU A 29 -2.38 11.28 4.02
CA LEU A 29 -2.97 12.63 3.97
C LEU A 29 -4.51 12.59 4.00
N ILE A 30 -5.12 11.70 3.22
CA ILE A 30 -6.57 11.48 3.23
C ILE A 30 -7.04 11.02 4.62
N GLY A 31 -6.32 10.09 5.24
CA GLY A 31 -6.60 9.63 6.60
C GLY A 31 -6.61 10.77 7.63
N PHE A 32 -5.63 11.68 7.55
CA PHE A 32 -5.58 12.84 8.43
C PHE A 32 -6.75 13.80 8.21
N ILE A 33 -7.10 14.09 6.96
CA ILE A 33 -8.24 14.95 6.62
C ILE A 33 -9.53 14.34 7.17
N LYS A 34 -9.76 13.04 6.95
CA LYS A 34 -10.92 12.32 7.49
C LYS A 34 -10.99 12.42 9.02
N THR A 35 -9.87 12.21 9.71
CA THR A 35 -9.81 12.28 11.17
C THR A 35 -10.14 13.69 11.69
N LEU A 36 -9.59 14.73 11.06
CA LEU A 36 -9.83 16.12 11.43
C LEU A 36 -11.28 16.56 11.13
N PHE A 37 -11.84 16.08 10.03
CA PHE A 37 -13.23 16.33 9.65
C PHE A 37 -14.19 15.66 10.64
N SER A 38 -14.02 14.35 10.90
CA SER A 38 -14.87 13.60 11.83
C SER A 38 -14.83 14.14 13.27
N ALA A 39 -13.68 14.66 13.73
CA ALA A 39 -13.54 15.24 15.07
C ALA A 39 -14.45 16.46 15.32
N LYS A 40 -15.03 17.06 14.27
CA LYS A 40 -15.95 18.21 14.38
C LYS A 40 -17.43 17.83 14.40
N GLY A 41 -17.79 16.59 14.08
CA GLY A 41 -19.17 16.09 14.19
C GLY A 41 -20.16 16.88 13.33
N LEU A 42 -21.21 17.45 13.95
CA LEU A 42 -22.33 18.12 13.29
C LEU A 42 -21.95 19.33 12.40
N TYR A 43 -20.79 19.95 12.62
CA TYR A 43 -20.33 21.13 11.88
C TYR A 43 -19.47 20.81 10.64
N SER A 44 -19.61 19.61 10.11
CA SER A 44 -18.80 19.09 9.02
C SER A 44 -19.42 19.45 7.66
N THR A 45 -19.20 20.69 7.21
CA THR A 45 -19.62 21.16 5.88
C THR A 45 -18.53 20.95 4.82
N TRP A 46 -18.91 20.82 3.55
CA TRP A 46 -17.97 20.65 2.43
C TRP A 46 -16.98 21.82 2.29
N ASP A 47 -17.42 23.06 2.53
CA ASP A 47 -16.52 24.23 2.53
C ASP A 47 -15.42 24.14 3.59
N ARG A 48 -15.77 23.55 4.75
CA ARG A 48 -14.80 23.30 5.81
C ARG A 48 -13.85 22.17 5.47
N LEU A 49 -14.31 21.13 4.78
CA LEU A 49 -13.42 20.08 4.28
C LEU A 49 -12.36 20.67 3.35
N SER A 50 -12.76 21.58 2.45
CA SER A 50 -11.84 22.32 1.56
C SER A 50 -10.83 23.17 2.35
N SER A 51 -11.31 23.87 3.38
CA SER A 51 -10.42 24.66 4.25
C SER A 51 -9.43 23.80 5.03
N ILE A 52 -9.86 22.62 5.51
CA ILE A 52 -9.01 21.65 6.23
C ILE A 52 -7.99 21.02 5.28
N SER A 53 -8.38 20.64 4.07
CA SER A 53 -7.46 20.05 3.10
C SER A 53 -6.37 21.04 2.68
N ALA A 54 -6.73 22.30 2.44
CA ALA A 54 -5.76 23.36 2.12
C ALA A 54 -4.77 23.64 3.27
N SER A 55 -5.19 23.47 4.53
CA SER A 55 -4.38 23.76 5.71
C SER A 55 -3.78 22.52 6.39
N VAL A 56 -3.90 21.33 5.79
CA VAL A 56 -3.55 20.05 6.42
C VAL A 56 -2.10 20.00 6.92
N ASN A 57 -1.16 20.55 6.15
CA ASN A 57 0.27 20.59 6.52
C ASN A 57 0.49 21.40 7.81
N TYR A 58 -0.16 22.56 7.95
CA TYR A 58 -0.06 23.38 9.16
C TYR A 58 -0.78 22.74 10.34
N LEU A 59 -1.94 22.13 10.12
CA LEU A 59 -2.67 21.40 11.16
C LEU A 59 -1.88 20.22 11.71
N GLN A 60 -1.13 19.51 10.87
CA GLN A 60 -0.23 18.45 11.30
C GLN A 60 0.95 18.98 12.14
N LEU A 61 1.56 20.10 11.74
CA LEU A 61 2.63 20.73 12.53
C LEU A 61 2.12 21.19 13.91
N ILE A 62 0.93 21.78 13.96
CA ILE A 62 0.28 22.19 15.21
C ILE A 62 -0.01 20.95 16.05
N LYS A 63 -0.59 19.89 15.48
CA LYS A 63 -0.86 18.63 16.18
C LYS A 63 0.42 18.05 16.80
N LYS A 64 1.53 18.04 16.05
CA LYS A 64 2.83 17.57 16.53
C LYS A 64 3.34 18.44 17.69
N LYS A 65 3.31 19.76 17.54
CA LYS A 65 3.74 20.70 18.57
C LYS A 65 2.91 20.60 19.84
N VAL A 66 1.59 20.44 19.71
CA VAL A 66 0.67 20.22 20.83
C VAL A 66 0.98 18.89 21.52
N ALA A 67 1.14 17.80 20.75
CA ALA A 67 1.49 16.49 21.29
C ALA A 67 2.83 16.50 22.04
N GLU A 68 3.84 17.20 21.51
CA GLU A 68 5.13 17.43 22.18
C GLU A 68 4.95 18.24 23.47
N SER A 69 4.19 19.34 23.42
CA SER A 69 3.96 20.21 24.59
C SER A 69 3.20 19.51 25.72
N LEU A 70 2.26 18.63 25.39
CA LEU A 70 1.49 17.85 26.36
C LEU A 70 2.20 16.56 26.77
N ASN A 71 3.41 16.31 26.23
CA ASN A 71 4.13 15.05 26.37
C ASN A 71 3.24 13.82 26.08
N SER A 72 2.23 13.99 25.21
CA SER A 72 1.23 12.99 24.87
C SER A 72 1.71 12.10 23.73
N GLY A 73 3.02 11.91 23.62
CA GLY A 73 3.61 10.99 22.65
C GLY A 73 3.00 9.61 22.84
N TYR A 74 2.69 8.93 21.74
CA TYR A 74 2.11 7.58 21.72
C TYR A 74 2.92 6.56 22.56
N GLN A 75 4.20 6.86 22.83
CA GLN A 75 4.97 6.18 23.86
C GLN A 75 5.03 7.08 25.09
N GLY A 76 4.34 6.67 26.17
CA GLY A 76 4.53 7.30 27.47
C GLY A 76 6.01 7.33 27.83
N SER A 77 6.46 8.34 28.57
CA SER A 77 7.86 8.50 28.97
C SER A 77 8.45 7.29 29.72
N THR A 78 7.57 6.43 30.24
CA THR A 78 7.88 5.19 30.96
C THR A 78 7.97 3.94 30.07
N HIS A 79 7.61 4.02 28.78
CA HIS A 79 7.64 2.86 27.90
C HIS A 79 9.06 2.55 27.42
N LYS A 80 9.79 1.74 28.19
CA LYS A 80 11.06 1.15 27.76
C LYS A 80 10.77 0.10 26.68
N LYS A 81 11.33 0.26 25.47
CA LYS A 81 11.25 -0.77 24.42
C LYS A 81 11.72 -2.09 25.02
N PRO A 82 10.89 -3.14 25.05
CA PRO A 82 11.32 -4.43 25.57
C PRO A 82 12.48 -4.93 24.70
N ASP A 83 13.50 -5.53 25.33
CA ASP A 83 14.59 -6.15 24.58
C ASP A 83 14.10 -7.48 24.01
N ILE A 84 13.68 -7.46 22.74
CA ILE A 84 13.14 -8.64 22.04
C ILE A 84 14.28 -9.54 21.54
N LYS A 85 15.55 -9.13 21.63
CA LYS A 85 16.69 -9.89 21.11
C LYS A 85 16.75 -11.29 21.71
N VAL A 86 16.52 -11.43 23.01
CA VAL A 86 16.53 -12.72 23.70
C VAL A 86 15.47 -13.67 23.14
N LEU A 87 14.28 -13.16 22.80
CA LEU A 87 13.21 -13.97 22.24
C LEU A 87 13.52 -14.39 20.80
N VAL A 88 14.05 -13.46 20.00
CA VAL A 88 14.48 -13.73 18.62
C VAL A 88 15.56 -14.82 18.61
N PHE A 89 16.59 -14.70 19.46
CA PHE A 89 17.64 -15.71 19.55
C PHE A 89 17.11 -17.04 20.07
N ARG A 90 16.19 -17.05 21.05
CA ARG A 90 15.56 -18.30 21.51
C ARG A 90 14.80 -19.03 20.40
N ILE A 91 14.06 -18.28 19.57
CA ILE A 91 13.36 -18.84 18.41
C ILE A 91 14.37 -19.35 17.37
N ALA A 92 15.42 -18.57 17.09
CA ALA A 92 16.47 -18.94 16.15
C ALA A 92 17.23 -20.21 16.59
N ASP A 93 17.56 -20.31 17.88
CA ASP A 93 18.22 -21.47 18.47
C ASP A 93 17.33 -22.70 18.39
N ARG A 94 16.04 -22.56 18.73
CA ARG A 94 15.09 -23.67 18.60
C ARG A 94 14.88 -24.11 17.15
N ALA A 95 14.85 -23.16 16.21
CA ALA A 95 14.78 -23.47 14.79
C ALA A 95 16.05 -24.19 14.29
N ARG A 96 17.22 -23.84 14.84
CA ARG A 96 18.50 -24.49 14.54
C ARG A 96 18.58 -25.90 15.14
N GLU A 97 18.16 -26.09 16.39
CA GLU A 97 18.06 -27.41 17.04
C GLU A 97 17.18 -28.37 16.26
N LEU A 98 16.02 -27.89 15.80
CA LEU A 98 15.08 -28.65 14.98
C LEU A 98 15.54 -28.81 13.52
N LYS A 99 16.66 -28.18 13.13
CA LYS A 99 17.22 -28.15 11.78
C LYS A 99 16.17 -27.76 10.75
N LEU A 100 15.32 -26.78 11.06
CA LEU A 100 14.22 -26.38 10.17
C LEU A 100 14.71 -25.78 8.85
N GLN A 101 15.91 -25.18 8.85
CA GLN A 101 16.53 -24.57 7.68
C GLN A 101 17.36 -25.55 6.83
N GLU A 102 17.57 -26.78 7.29
CA GLU A 102 18.33 -27.80 6.57
C GLU A 102 17.39 -28.88 6.02
N TYR A 103 17.75 -29.43 4.86
CA TYR A 103 17.07 -30.60 4.33
C TYR A 103 17.50 -31.85 5.11
N VAL A 104 16.56 -32.45 5.84
CA VAL A 104 16.77 -33.70 6.58
C VAL A 104 15.97 -34.80 5.89
N ALA A 105 16.65 -35.81 5.34
CA ALA A 105 16.01 -36.97 4.73
C ALA A 105 15.14 -37.70 5.79
N ASN A 106 13.91 -38.06 5.42
CA ASN A 106 12.91 -38.77 6.24
C ASN A 106 12.26 -37.96 7.40
N ARG A 107 12.10 -36.63 7.27
CA ARG A 107 11.20 -35.88 8.18
C ARG A 107 9.74 -36.34 7.96
N HIS A 108 9.05 -36.72 9.03
CA HIS A 108 7.70 -37.31 8.98
C HIS A 108 6.62 -36.39 8.37
N VAL A 109 6.87 -35.08 8.36
CA VAL A 109 5.98 -34.08 7.76
C VAL A 109 6.39 -33.85 6.32
N GLN A 110 5.46 -34.03 5.38
CA GLN A 110 5.66 -33.74 3.96
C GLN A 110 5.87 -32.24 3.73
N SER A 111 7.09 -31.74 3.92
CA SER A 111 7.46 -30.40 3.45
C SER A 111 7.92 -30.52 2.00
N LYS A 112 7.20 -29.87 1.08
CA LYS A 112 7.72 -29.60 -0.26
C LYS A 112 9.06 -28.86 -0.09
N PRO A 113 10.11 -29.21 -0.85
CA PRO A 113 11.37 -28.50 -0.79
C PRO A 113 11.11 -27.03 -1.12
N VAL A 114 11.41 -26.13 -0.18
CA VAL A 114 11.35 -24.68 -0.42
C VAL A 114 12.56 -24.34 -1.28
N LEU A 115 12.33 -23.70 -2.44
CA LEU A 115 13.43 -23.27 -3.29
C LEU A 115 14.31 -22.26 -2.55
N ASP A 116 15.62 -22.37 -2.74
CA ASP A 116 16.55 -21.36 -2.28
C ASP A 116 16.29 -20.05 -3.05
N LEU A 117 15.62 -19.11 -2.38
CA LEU A 117 15.25 -17.80 -2.89
C LEU A 117 16.48 -16.96 -3.25
N HIS A 118 17.63 -17.15 -2.57
CA HIS A 118 18.85 -16.42 -2.89
C HIS A 118 19.46 -16.93 -4.19
N CYS A 119 19.64 -18.24 -4.34
CA CYS A 119 20.16 -18.81 -5.60
C CYS A 119 19.20 -18.57 -6.76
N THR A 120 17.89 -18.82 -6.59
CA THR A 120 16.92 -18.60 -7.68
C THR A 120 16.75 -17.12 -8.01
N GLY A 121 16.74 -16.24 -7.00
CA GLY A 121 16.68 -14.80 -7.19
C GLY A 121 17.92 -14.28 -7.91
N HIS A 122 19.12 -14.66 -7.47
CA HIS A 122 20.37 -14.30 -8.13
C HIS A 122 20.42 -14.84 -9.56
N HIS A 123 19.99 -16.09 -9.78
CA HIS A 123 19.97 -16.69 -11.11
C HIS A 123 19.04 -15.89 -12.04
N LYS A 124 17.79 -15.63 -11.64
CA LYS A 124 16.83 -14.85 -12.43
C LYS A 124 17.32 -13.42 -12.69
N PHE A 125 17.92 -12.79 -11.68
CA PHE A 125 18.49 -11.46 -11.82
C PHE A 125 19.61 -11.44 -12.84
N ALA A 126 20.54 -12.40 -12.76
CA ALA A 126 21.70 -12.48 -13.66
C ALA A 126 21.30 -12.84 -15.09
N THR A 127 20.33 -13.73 -15.30
CA THR A 127 19.97 -14.22 -16.64
C THR A 127 18.94 -13.35 -17.33
N THR A 128 17.91 -12.87 -16.63
CA THR A 128 16.77 -12.17 -17.25
C THR A 128 16.87 -10.67 -17.04
N THR A 129 16.93 -10.22 -15.78
CA THR A 129 16.80 -8.79 -15.47
C THR A 129 18.02 -7.99 -15.91
N LEU A 130 19.23 -8.50 -15.66
CA LEU A 130 20.47 -7.80 -16.02
C LEU A 130 20.68 -7.72 -17.54
N ALA A 131 20.30 -8.78 -18.27
CA ALA A 131 20.39 -8.80 -19.73
C ALA A 131 19.44 -7.76 -20.36
N ILE A 132 18.19 -7.71 -19.90
CA ILE A 132 17.21 -6.71 -20.35
C ILE A 132 17.66 -5.29 -19.99
N PHE A 133 18.17 -5.10 -18.76
CA PHE A 133 18.66 -3.80 -18.31
C PHE A 133 19.86 -3.33 -19.15
N ASN A 134 20.85 -4.19 -19.38
CA ASN A 134 22.01 -3.84 -20.20
C ASN A 134 21.63 -3.52 -21.64
N LYS A 135 20.66 -4.25 -22.20
CA LYS A 135 20.11 -3.96 -23.53
C LYS A 135 19.45 -2.58 -23.58
N LYS A 136 18.56 -2.28 -22.62
CA LYS A 136 17.92 -0.97 -22.49
C LYS A 136 18.94 0.16 -22.34
N VAL A 137 19.96 -0.02 -21.50
CA VAL A 137 21.02 0.99 -21.31
C VAL A 137 21.82 1.23 -22.59
N ALA A 138 22.10 0.19 -23.38
CA ALA A 138 22.79 0.35 -24.66
C ALA A 138 21.93 1.12 -25.68
N GLU A 139 20.64 0.83 -25.75
CA GLU A 139 19.69 1.50 -26.66
C GLU A 139 19.44 2.96 -26.26
N TYR A 140 19.35 3.26 -24.96
CA TYR A 140 19.29 4.64 -24.46
C TYR A 140 20.54 5.44 -24.82
N ARG A 141 21.74 4.83 -24.79
CA ARG A 141 22.98 5.49 -25.22
C ARG A 141 23.01 5.81 -26.72
N LEU A 142 22.26 5.05 -27.51
CA LEU A 142 22.11 5.26 -28.96
C LEU A 142 20.98 6.24 -29.30
N GLY A 143 20.22 6.74 -28.32
CA GLY A 143 19.16 7.72 -28.50
C GLY A 143 17.83 7.15 -29.02
N HIS A 144 17.62 5.83 -28.88
CA HIS A 144 16.36 5.18 -29.23
C HIS A 144 15.46 5.00 -28.00
N ASP A 145 14.20 5.43 -28.11
CA ASP A 145 13.17 5.14 -27.12
C ASP A 145 12.72 3.67 -27.26
N PHE A 146 12.98 2.88 -26.22
CA PHE A 146 12.57 1.48 -26.18
C PHE A 146 11.13 1.37 -25.64
N TYR A 147 10.17 1.11 -26.52
CA TYR A 147 8.81 0.75 -26.15
C TYR A 147 8.74 -0.77 -25.96
N ASP A 148 8.71 -1.24 -24.71
CA ASP A 148 8.23 -2.59 -24.43
C ASP A 148 6.72 -2.59 -24.69
N GLU A 149 6.26 -3.28 -25.73
CA GLU A 149 4.87 -3.72 -25.85
C GLU A 149 4.61 -4.84 -24.82
N GLU A 150 4.74 -4.55 -23.53
CA GLU A 150 4.04 -5.34 -22.53
C GLU A 150 2.57 -4.94 -22.61
N VAL A 151 1.81 -5.66 -23.45
CA VAL A 151 0.36 -5.56 -23.52
C VAL A 151 -0.18 -5.93 -22.13
N ASP A 152 -0.61 -4.91 -21.38
CA ASP A 152 -1.24 -5.02 -20.07
C ASP A 152 -2.66 -5.59 -20.26
N GLU A 153 -2.77 -6.89 -20.51
CA GLU A 153 -4.04 -7.61 -20.53
C GLU A 153 -4.54 -7.77 -19.08
N ILE A 154 -5.08 -6.69 -18.50
CA ILE A 154 -5.99 -6.79 -17.37
C ILE A 154 -7.32 -7.26 -17.95
N PRO A 155 -7.79 -8.50 -17.69
CA PRO A 155 -9.11 -8.91 -18.13
C PRO A 155 -10.13 -7.95 -17.51
N ARG A 156 -11.03 -7.39 -18.31
CA ARG A 156 -12.15 -6.61 -17.79
C ARG A 156 -12.86 -7.46 -16.73
N THR A 157 -12.95 -6.94 -15.52
CA THR A 157 -13.80 -7.53 -14.50
C THR A 157 -15.24 -7.29 -14.94
N ASP A 158 -15.93 -8.34 -15.37
CA ASP A 158 -17.37 -8.29 -15.60
C ASP A 158 -18.04 -8.02 -14.26
N PHE A 159 -18.33 -6.75 -13.98
CA PHE A 159 -19.36 -6.42 -13.03
C PHE A 159 -20.67 -6.86 -13.70
N ALA A 160 -21.18 -8.02 -13.29
CA ALA A 160 -22.55 -8.40 -13.62
C ALA A 160 -23.46 -7.26 -13.14
N GLU A 161 -23.90 -6.42 -14.09
CA GLU A 161 -25.04 -5.56 -13.90
C GLU A 161 -26.19 -6.48 -13.53
N SER A 162 -26.57 -6.49 -12.25
CA SER A 162 -27.86 -7.00 -11.85
C SER A 162 -28.88 -6.19 -12.65
N GLN A 163 -29.45 -6.80 -13.67
CA GLN A 163 -30.56 -6.22 -14.41
C GLN A 163 -31.63 -5.88 -13.38
N VAL A 164 -31.83 -4.59 -13.16
CA VAL A 164 -33.05 -4.10 -12.55
C VAL A 164 -34.09 -4.31 -13.65
N ASP A 165 -34.89 -5.37 -13.49
CA ASP A 165 -36.10 -5.59 -14.28
C ASP A 165 -37.02 -4.38 -14.10
N THR A 166 -36.90 -3.38 -14.96
CA THR A 166 -38.00 -2.43 -15.23
C THR A 166 -38.98 -3.13 -16.14
N ASN A 167 -39.84 -3.98 -15.56
CA ASN A 167 -41.12 -4.30 -16.16
C ASN A 167 -41.99 -3.05 -16.05
N GLU A 168 -42.12 -2.35 -17.18
CA GLU A 168 -43.14 -1.34 -17.42
C GLU A 168 -44.52 -2.03 -17.39
N GLU A 169 -45.15 -2.08 -16.21
CA GLU A 169 -46.58 -2.34 -16.12
C GLU A 169 -47.34 -1.01 -16.30
N GLU A 170 -48.00 -0.93 -17.45
CA GLU A 170 -49.21 -0.15 -17.76
C GLU A 170 -49.83 0.63 -16.58
N ILE A 171 -49.52 1.93 -16.50
CA ILE A 171 -50.40 2.88 -15.81
C ILE A 171 -51.55 3.20 -16.77
N ILE A 172 -52.64 2.44 -16.61
CA ILE A 172 -53.95 2.75 -17.18
C ILE A 172 -54.41 4.08 -16.57
N VAL A 173 -54.53 5.11 -17.40
CA VAL A 173 -55.23 6.35 -17.05
C VAL A 173 -56.72 6.05 -17.03
N LEU A 174 -57.29 5.87 -15.83
CA LEU A 174 -58.73 5.99 -15.63
C LEU A 174 -59.04 7.45 -15.30
N GLU A 175 -59.61 8.14 -16.29
CA GLU A 175 -60.42 9.34 -16.08
C GLU A 175 -61.61 8.98 -15.16
N GLU A 176 -61.59 9.44 -13.91
CA GLU A 176 -62.82 9.62 -13.15
C GLU A 176 -63.39 11.00 -13.46
N LYS A 177 -64.47 10.94 -14.23
CA LYS A 177 -65.57 11.91 -14.30
C LYS A 177 -66.39 11.86 -13.00
N GLU A 178 -67.18 12.93 -12.81
CA GLU A 178 -68.33 13.08 -11.88
C GLU A 178 -67.95 13.34 -10.42
N GLU A 179 -68.61 14.22 -9.68
CA GLU A 179 -69.57 15.32 -9.90
C GLU A 179 -69.51 16.17 -8.60
#